data_AF-A0A348Y8N4-F1
#
_entry.id   AF-A0A348Y8N4-F1
#
_cell.length_a   1.000
_cell.length_b   1.000
_cell.length_c   1.000
_cell.angle_alpha   90.00
_cell.angle_beta   90.00
_cell.angle_gamma   90.00
#
_symmetry.space_group_name_H-M   'P 1'
#
loop_
_entity.id
_entity.type
_entity.pdbx_description
1 polymer ?
#
loop_
_entity_poly.entity_id
_entity_poly.type
_entity_poly.pdbx_seq_one_letter_code
_entity_poly.pdbx_strand_id
1 'polypeptide(L)'
;GISNMTTASDQLTIQYKNVTSNTLYDCEGTAIPVGSSSWVIERYFVRATTSSQTTTTKDLALACDAGRVTDAGAVSADFGDNGEILIPAIDQFKVLLGAMTDISKITYMPAATYLTLTDKPSITTIKLGVVIRSSTPLLSSTDKDSFMLLDETNTLKTDSSRRKFYRRAYESTVLLRNARVMSVVETVISSS
;
A
#
# COMPACT_ATOMS: atom_id res chain seq x y z
N GLY A 1 -0.62 11.21 -0.34
CA GLY A 1 0.31 11.21 0.81
C GLY A 1 1.55 12.03 0.50
N ILE A 2 2.45 12.19 1.47
CA ILE A 2 3.72 12.90 1.25
C ILE A 2 4.64 12.11 0.30
N SER A 3 5.45 12.80 -0.48
CA SER A 3 6.40 12.23 -1.44
C SER A 3 7.53 13.20 -1.73
N ASN A 4 8.68 12.67 -2.14
CA ASN A 4 9.79 13.43 -2.74
C ASN A 4 9.69 13.49 -4.28
N MET A 5 8.70 12.82 -4.88
CA MET A 5 8.36 12.90 -6.31
C MET A 5 7.34 14.00 -6.59
N THR A 6 7.21 14.40 -7.85
CA THR A 6 6.20 15.37 -8.32
C THR A 6 4.77 14.88 -8.12
N THR A 7 4.57 13.56 -8.02
CA THR A 7 3.28 12.94 -7.73
C THR A 7 3.22 12.48 -6.27
N ALA A 8 2.03 12.52 -5.69
CA ALA A 8 1.82 12.10 -4.30
C ALA A 8 1.96 10.58 -4.14
N SER A 9 2.51 10.15 -3.01
CA SER A 9 2.47 8.73 -2.62
C SER A 9 1.04 8.31 -2.31
N ASP A 10 0.72 7.06 -2.60
CA ASP A 10 -0.55 6.45 -2.26
C ASP A 10 -0.59 6.05 -0.77
N GLN A 11 -1.76 5.60 -0.33
CA GLN A 11 -1.95 4.93 0.96
C GLN A 11 -2.77 3.68 0.69
N LEU A 12 -2.46 2.59 1.39
CA LEU A 12 -3.23 1.35 1.34
C LEU A 12 -3.78 1.06 2.72
N THR A 13 -5.10 1.00 2.84
CA THR A 13 -5.76 0.55 4.06
C THR A 13 -6.43 -0.79 3.79
N ILE A 14 -6.13 -1.78 4.62
CA ILE A 14 -6.72 -3.11 4.56
C ILE A 14 -7.43 -3.42 5.88
N GLN A 15 -8.44 -4.28 5.79
CA GLN A 15 -9.11 -4.84 6.95
C GLN A 15 -9.17 -6.35 6.83
N TYR A 16 -8.92 -7.05 7.93
CA TYR A 16 -8.99 -8.50 7.97
C TYR A 16 -9.33 -9.01 9.38
N LYS A 17 -9.62 -10.31 9.46
CA LYS A 17 -9.90 -11.02 10.70
C LYS A 17 -9.01 -12.25 10.78
N ASN A 18 -8.54 -12.59 11.98
CA ASN A 18 -7.81 -13.84 12.17
C ASN A 18 -8.79 -15.02 12.15
N VAL A 19 -8.89 -15.66 10.98
CA VAL A 19 -9.67 -16.88 10.76
C VAL A 19 -8.79 -18.14 10.75
N THR A 20 -7.51 -18.00 11.08
CA THR A 20 -6.54 -19.10 11.07
C THR A 20 -6.48 -19.79 12.43
N SER A 21 -5.87 -20.98 12.48
CA SER A 21 -5.62 -21.72 13.71
C SER A 21 -4.40 -21.23 14.50
N ASN A 22 -3.75 -20.16 14.06
CA ASN A 22 -2.53 -19.63 14.67
C ASN A 22 -2.74 -18.17 15.09
N THR A 23 -2.01 -17.74 16.12
CA THR A 23 -1.90 -16.32 16.45
C THR A 23 -1.22 -15.60 15.29
N LEU A 24 -1.86 -14.55 14.79
CA LEU A 24 -1.25 -13.63 13.83
C LEU A 24 -0.67 -12.43 14.58
N TYR A 25 0.10 -11.62 13.89
CA TYR A 25 0.58 -10.33 14.38
C TYR A 25 0.20 -9.28 13.35
N ASP A 26 -0.26 -8.12 13.80
CA ASP A 26 -0.41 -6.98 12.91
C ASP A 26 0.95 -6.38 12.56
N CYS A 27 0.94 -5.41 11.66
CA CYS A 27 2.15 -4.76 11.17
C CYS A 27 2.97 -4.00 12.23
N GLU A 28 2.40 -3.78 13.42
CA GLU A 28 3.09 -3.17 14.57
C GLU A 28 3.54 -4.21 15.60
N GLY A 29 3.31 -5.50 15.33
CA GLY A 29 3.74 -6.61 16.17
C GLY A 29 2.78 -6.92 17.33
N THR A 30 1.58 -6.35 17.35
CA THR A 30 0.57 -6.70 18.35
C THR A 30 -0.10 -8.02 17.97
N ALA A 31 -0.17 -8.93 18.94
CA ALA A 31 -0.75 -10.26 18.73
C ALA A 31 -2.26 -10.18 18.43
N ILE A 32 -2.70 -11.01 17.49
CA ILE A 32 -4.10 -11.23 17.13
C ILE A 32 -4.40 -12.71 17.43
N PRO A 33 -4.95 -13.02 18.62
CA PRO A 33 -5.18 -14.40 19.04
C PRO A 33 -6.12 -15.16 18.10
N VAL A 34 -6.00 -16.49 18.14
CA VAL A 34 -6.92 -17.41 17.45
C VAL A 34 -8.34 -17.17 17.94
N GLY A 35 -9.30 -17.09 17.02
CA GLY A 35 -10.71 -16.89 17.36
C GLY A 35 -11.07 -15.47 17.80
N SER A 36 -10.16 -14.49 17.65
CA SER A 36 -10.48 -13.08 17.87
C SER A 36 -11.67 -12.66 17.01
N SER A 37 -12.69 -12.06 17.63
CA SER A 37 -13.83 -11.49 16.91
C SER A 37 -13.51 -10.13 16.29
N SER A 38 -12.47 -9.45 16.78
CA SER A 38 -12.08 -8.11 16.35
C SER A 38 -11.54 -8.10 14.93
N TRP A 39 -12.00 -7.13 14.15
CA TRP A 39 -11.37 -6.78 12.89
C TRP A 39 -10.10 -5.98 13.15
N VAL A 40 -9.07 -6.29 12.37
CA VAL A 40 -7.82 -5.54 12.33
C VAL A 40 -7.89 -4.60 11.14
N ILE A 41 -7.49 -3.35 11.36
CA ILE A 41 -7.28 -2.37 10.29
C ILE A 41 -5.80 -2.04 10.25
N GLU A 42 -5.23 -2.03 9.05
CA GLU A 42 -3.84 -1.62 8.84
C GLU A 42 -3.78 -0.57 7.74
N ARG A 43 -3.02 0.49 7.97
CA ARG A 43 -2.77 1.54 7.00
C ARG A 43 -1.28 1.63 6.71
N TYR A 44 -0.94 1.42 5.45
CA TYR A 44 0.40 1.57 4.90
C TYR A 44 0.52 2.93 4.22
N PHE A 45 1.43 3.77 4.69
CA PHE A 45 1.55 5.14 4.21
C PHE A 45 2.97 5.68 4.36
N VAL A 46 3.29 6.69 3.55
CA VAL A 46 4.57 7.39 3.64
C VAL A 46 4.46 8.50 4.67
N ARG A 47 5.45 8.60 5.57
CA ARG A 47 5.61 9.72 6.51
C ARG A 47 7.04 10.22 6.57
N ALA A 48 7.21 11.44 7.07
CA ALA A 48 8.54 11.95 7.38
C ALA A 48 9.10 11.27 8.64
N THR A 49 10.41 11.07 8.66
CA THR A 49 11.16 10.73 9.86
C THR A 49 11.58 12.01 10.58
N THR A 50 12.02 11.90 11.83
CA THR A 50 12.48 13.02 12.66
C THR A 50 13.75 13.70 12.12
N SER A 51 14.40 13.13 11.10
CA SER A 51 15.69 13.56 10.55
C SER A 51 15.58 14.40 9.27
N SER A 52 14.39 14.87 8.90
CA SER A 52 14.14 15.51 7.60
C SER A 52 15.08 16.68 7.29
N GLN A 53 15.84 16.56 6.20
CA GLN A 53 17.01 17.39 5.91
C GLN A 53 16.73 18.72 5.22
N THR A 54 15.65 18.81 4.44
CA THR A 54 15.24 20.04 3.74
C THR A 54 13.71 20.16 3.75
N THR A 55 13.21 21.32 3.35
CA THR A 55 11.77 21.57 3.21
C THR A 55 11.16 20.85 2.01
N THR A 56 11.93 20.63 0.94
CA THR A 56 11.47 20.08 -0.34
C THR A 56 11.71 18.57 -0.46
N THR A 57 12.91 18.11 -0.11
CA THR A 57 13.29 16.69 -0.08
C THR A 57 13.43 16.24 1.37
N LYS A 58 12.53 15.37 1.82
CA LYS A 58 12.44 14.92 3.20
C LYS A 58 13.05 13.54 3.39
N ASP A 59 13.47 13.24 4.61
CA ASP A 59 13.75 11.85 4.97
C ASP A 59 12.40 11.18 5.23
N LEU A 60 11.97 10.30 4.32
CA LEU A 60 10.69 9.61 4.40
C LEU A 60 10.88 8.11 4.65
N ALA A 61 9.85 7.49 5.23
CA ALA A 61 9.74 6.07 5.47
C ALA A 61 8.33 5.58 5.14
N LEU A 62 8.23 4.32 4.69
CA LEU A 62 6.97 3.60 4.63
C LEU A 62 6.67 3.11 6.05
N ALA A 63 5.57 3.58 6.61
CA ALA A 63 5.11 3.18 7.92
C ALA A 63 3.82 2.36 7.80
N CYS A 64 3.54 1.60 8.86
CA CYS A 64 2.27 0.93 9.04
C CYS A 64 1.69 1.22 10.42
N ASP A 65 0.42 1.59 10.44
CA ASP A 65 -0.38 1.89 11.64
C ASP A 65 -1.52 0.87 11.68
N ALA A 66 -1.59 0.12 12.77
CA ALA A 66 -2.48 -1.01 12.96
C ALA A 66 -3.36 -0.81 14.18
N GLY A 67 -4.67 -0.85 13.96
CA GLY A 67 -5.63 -0.78 15.05
C GLY A 67 -6.71 -1.83 14.95
N ARG A 68 -7.81 -1.55 15.65
CA ARG A 68 -8.99 -2.42 15.70
C ARG A 68 -10.22 -1.66 15.22
N VAL A 69 -11.10 -2.38 14.53
CA VAL A 69 -12.42 -1.87 14.14
C VAL A 69 -13.52 -2.81 14.63
N THR A 70 -14.70 -2.24 14.87
CA THR A 70 -15.91 -3.00 15.17
C THR A 70 -16.44 -3.68 13.92
N ASP A 71 -17.38 -4.62 14.06
CA ASP A 71 -18.09 -5.22 12.91
C ASP A 71 -18.86 -4.18 12.07
N ALA A 72 -19.19 -3.02 12.67
CA ALA A 72 -19.78 -1.88 11.95
C ALA A 72 -18.75 -1.03 11.19
N GLY A 73 -17.46 -1.40 11.23
CA GLY A 73 -16.37 -0.68 10.56
C GLY A 73 -15.88 0.57 11.29
N ALA A 74 -16.32 0.82 12.52
CA ALA A 74 -15.84 1.95 13.31
C ALA A 74 -14.52 1.60 14.01
N VAL A 75 -13.54 2.50 13.96
CA VAL A 75 -12.29 2.38 14.73
C VAL A 75 -12.60 2.27 16.21
N SER A 76 -12.13 1.20 16.84
CA SER A 76 -12.37 0.89 18.25
C SER A 76 -11.13 1.04 19.12
N ALA A 77 -9.93 0.86 18.57
CA ALA A 77 -8.68 1.01 19.30
C ALA A 77 -7.48 1.26 18.38
N ASP A 78 -6.45 1.90 18.93
CA ASP A 78 -5.06 1.87 18.47
C ASP A 78 -4.86 2.20 16.98
N PHE A 79 -5.59 3.18 16.43
CA PHE A 79 -5.42 3.58 15.03
C PHE A 79 -5.35 5.09 14.88
N GLY A 80 -4.47 5.55 13.99
CA GLY A 80 -4.39 6.96 13.59
C GLY A 80 -3.14 7.69 14.09
N ASP A 81 -2.18 6.99 14.67
CA ASP A 81 -0.91 7.56 15.08
C ASP A 81 0.12 7.58 13.91
N ASN A 82 1.41 7.61 14.23
CA ASN A 82 2.47 7.62 13.22
C ASN A 82 2.84 6.22 12.70
N GLY A 83 2.40 5.15 13.36
CA GLY A 83 2.75 3.77 13.04
C GLY A 83 4.24 3.45 13.12
N GLU A 84 4.55 2.17 12.93
CA GLU A 84 5.92 1.65 12.92
C GLU A 84 6.55 1.70 11.52
N ILE A 85 7.87 1.91 11.44
CA ILE A 85 8.60 1.97 10.17
C ILE A 85 8.81 0.56 9.62
N LEU A 86 8.26 0.28 8.43
CA LEU A 86 8.50 -0.96 7.70
C LEU A 86 9.68 -0.87 6.74
N ILE A 87 9.73 0.21 5.96
CA ILE A 87 10.80 0.42 4.97
C ILE A 87 11.35 1.83 5.14
N PRO A 88 12.60 1.98 5.61
CA PRO A 88 13.23 3.28 5.71
C PRO A 88 13.65 3.80 4.32
N ALA A 89 13.91 5.10 4.25
CA ALA A 89 14.52 5.75 3.09
C ALA A 89 13.76 5.48 1.77
N ILE A 90 12.44 5.69 1.80
CA ILE A 90 11.64 5.69 0.58
C ILE A 90 11.46 7.12 0.08
N ASP A 91 11.22 7.29 -1.22
CA ASP A 91 10.87 8.57 -1.82
C ASP A 91 9.44 8.55 -2.39
N GLN A 92 8.93 7.37 -2.74
CA GLN A 92 7.60 7.18 -3.34
C GLN A 92 7.02 5.82 -2.97
N PHE A 93 5.71 5.77 -2.78
CA PHE A 93 4.91 4.55 -2.64
C PHE A 93 3.67 4.64 -3.55
N LYS A 94 3.43 3.62 -4.37
CA LYS A 94 2.29 3.53 -5.29
C LYS A 94 1.58 2.20 -5.17
N VAL A 95 0.27 2.20 -5.39
CA VAL A 95 -0.56 1.00 -5.29
C VAL A 95 -1.60 0.96 -6.39
N LEU A 96 -1.71 -0.19 -7.06
CA LEU A 96 -2.82 -0.50 -7.95
C LEU A 96 -3.58 -1.71 -7.44
N LEU A 97 -4.90 -1.60 -7.42
CA LEU A 97 -5.82 -2.68 -7.09
C LEU A 97 -6.21 -3.39 -8.38
N GLY A 98 -5.94 -4.69 -8.46
CA GLY A 98 -6.38 -5.53 -9.56
C GLY A 98 -7.72 -6.17 -9.22
N ALA A 99 -8.78 -5.64 -9.82
CA ALA A 99 -10.16 -6.09 -9.59
C ALA A 99 -10.68 -6.95 -10.75
N MET A 100 -11.44 -8.00 -10.42
CA MET A 100 -12.05 -8.89 -11.41
C MET A 100 -13.29 -8.24 -12.01
N THR A 101 -13.15 -7.66 -13.20
CA THR A 101 -14.26 -7.05 -13.93
C THR A 101 -15.04 -8.06 -14.78
N ASP A 102 -14.49 -9.27 -14.96
CA ASP A 102 -15.10 -10.39 -15.69
C ASP A 102 -14.45 -11.72 -15.23
N ILE A 103 -15.01 -12.87 -15.60
CA ILE A 103 -14.60 -14.25 -15.20
C ILE A 103 -13.11 -14.53 -15.48
N SER A 104 -12.46 -13.75 -16.35
CA SER A 104 -11.01 -13.88 -16.62
C SER A 104 -10.31 -12.55 -16.90
N LYS A 105 -10.90 -11.41 -16.52
CA LYS A 105 -10.28 -10.09 -16.74
C LYS A 105 -10.00 -9.41 -15.41
N ILE A 106 -8.72 -9.12 -15.19
CA ILE A 106 -8.25 -8.30 -14.07
C ILE A 106 -7.90 -6.92 -14.62
N THR A 107 -8.55 -5.89 -14.09
CA THR A 107 -8.23 -4.50 -14.39
C THR A 107 -7.49 -3.89 -13.22
N TYR A 108 -6.30 -3.32 -13.46
CA TYR A 108 -5.52 -2.62 -12.45
C TYR A 108 -5.91 -1.14 -12.44
N MET A 109 -6.25 -0.62 -11.25
CA MET A 109 -6.63 0.77 -11.09
C MET A 109 -6.19 1.34 -9.73
N PRO A 110 -5.99 2.67 -9.61
CA PRO A 110 -5.74 3.30 -8.32
C PRO A 110 -6.91 3.09 -7.35
N ALA A 111 -6.60 3.08 -6.05
CA ALA A 111 -7.62 2.95 -5.00
C ALA A 111 -8.70 4.05 -5.09
N ALA A 112 -8.31 5.29 -5.43
CA ALA A 112 -9.25 6.39 -5.60
C ALA A 112 -10.31 6.09 -6.68
N THR A 113 -9.90 5.54 -7.83
CA THR A 113 -10.81 5.14 -8.92
C THR A 113 -11.72 3.99 -8.49
N TYR A 114 -11.19 2.99 -7.79
CA TYR A 114 -11.99 1.88 -7.27
C TYR A 114 -13.09 2.36 -6.31
N LEU A 115 -12.78 3.35 -5.46
CA LEU A 115 -13.74 3.91 -4.49
C LEU A 115 -14.90 4.67 -5.15
N THR A 116 -14.73 5.19 -6.37
CA THR A 116 -15.78 5.88 -7.13
C THR A 116 -16.69 4.94 -7.92
N LEU A 117 -16.37 3.64 -8.01
CA LEU A 117 -17.22 2.68 -8.70
C LEU A 117 -18.53 2.46 -7.93
N THR A 118 -19.64 2.42 -8.68
CA THR A 118 -20.96 2.04 -8.14
C THR A 118 -20.98 0.56 -7.77
N ASP A 119 -20.62 -0.29 -8.71
CA ASP A 119 -20.43 -1.72 -8.49
C ASP A 119 -18.94 -1.99 -8.27
N LYS A 120 -18.59 -2.48 -7.08
CA LYS A 120 -17.21 -2.70 -6.65
C LYS A 120 -16.81 -4.16 -6.88
N PRO A 121 -16.13 -4.50 -7.99
CA PRO A 121 -15.69 -5.86 -8.27
C PRO A 121 -14.68 -6.35 -7.24
N SER A 122 -14.63 -7.67 -7.00
CA SER A 122 -13.68 -8.24 -6.04
C SER A 122 -12.22 -7.93 -6.41
N ILE A 123 -11.48 -7.35 -5.45
CA ILE A 123 -10.03 -7.11 -5.57
C ILE A 123 -9.30 -8.43 -5.35
N THR A 124 -8.58 -8.92 -6.36
CA THR A 124 -7.88 -10.22 -6.28
C THR A 124 -6.38 -10.11 -6.35
N THR A 125 -5.84 -8.98 -6.78
CA THR A 125 -4.40 -8.73 -6.79
C THR A 125 -4.11 -7.30 -6.34
N ILE A 126 -2.93 -7.10 -5.78
CA ILE A 126 -2.41 -5.77 -5.45
C ILE A 126 -1.03 -5.67 -6.10
N LYS A 127 -0.81 -4.60 -6.87
CA LYS A 127 0.53 -4.20 -7.30
C LYS A 127 1.03 -3.11 -6.36
N LEU A 128 2.19 -3.32 -5.78
CA LEU A 128 2.88 -2.38 -4.91
C LEU A 128 4.12 -1.88 -5.64
N GLY A 129 4.36 -0.59 -5.60
CA GLY A 129 5.54 0.05 -6.14
C GLY A 129 6.19 0.95 -5.10
N VAL A 130 7.51 0.89 -4.95
CA VAL A 130 8.28 1.83 -4.13
C VAL A 130 9.50 2.33 -4.87
N VAL A 131 9.84 3.61 -4.67
CA VAL A 131 11.19 4.11 -4.96
C VAL A 131 11.94 4.24 -3.65
N ILE A 132 13.03 3.51 -3.53
CA ILE A 132 13.89 3.46 -2.34
C ILE A 132 15.22 4.13 -2.67
N ARG A 133 15.78 4.86 -1.71
CA ARG A 133 17.10 5.49 -1.82
C ARG A 133 18.13 4.84 -0.90
N SER A 134 19.39 4.93 -1.29
CA SER A 134 20.52 4.55 -0.45
C SER A 134 20.64 5.44 0.79
N SER A 135 21.25 4.90 1.86
CA SER A 135 21.64 5.66 3.05
C SER A 135 22.88 6.52 2.82
N THR A 136 23.72 6.18 1.84
CA THR A 136 24.96 6.90 1.52
C THR A 136 24.75 7.86 0.34
N PRO A 137 25.11 9.15 0.47
CA PRO A 137 25.00 10.10 -0.63
C PRO A 137 26.04 9.79 -1.71
N LEU A 138 25.70 10.11 -2.96
CA LEU A 138 26.60 10.07 -4.09
C LEU A 138 27.62 11.22 -4.01
N LEU A 139 28.86 10.93 -4.35
CA LEU A 139 29.92 11.93 -4.54
C LEU A 139 29.91 12.51 -5.97
N SER A 140 29.11 11.93 -6.88
CA SER A 140 29.04 12.33 -8.29
C SER A 140 28.09 13.50 -8.53
N SER A 141 28.30 14.18 -9.66
CA SER A 141 27.47 15.32 -10.08
C SER A 141 26.13 14.90 -10.73
N THR A 142 25.95 13.64 -11.11
CA THR A 142 24.74 13.17 -11.82
C THR A 142 23.86 12.36 -10.89
N ASP A 143 22.61 12.78 -10.73
CA ASP A 143 21.58 12.05 -10.01
C ASP A 143 20.47 11.65 -10.98
N LYS A 144 20.00 10.40 -10.89
CA LYS A 144 18.84 9.98 -11.67
C LYS A 144 17.61 10.55 -10.98
N ASP A 145 16.80 11.30 -11.72
CA ASP A 145 15.64 11.99 -11.18
C ASP A 145 14.31 11.40 -11.62
N SER A 146 14.28 10.55 -12.64
CA SER A 146 13.07 9.92 -13.17
C SER A 146 13.08 8.40 -13.03
N PHE A 147 11.98 7.84 -12.55
CA PHE A 147 11.80 6.41 -12.27
C PHE A 147 10.45 5.94 -12.79
N MET A 148 10.45 4.87 -13.58
CA MET A 148 9.22 4.18 -13.96
C MET A 148 8.76 3.31 -12.77
N LEU A 149 7.50 3.48 -12.37
CA LEU A 149 6.88 2.73 -11.28
C LEU A 149 5.41 2.49 -11.59
N LEU A 150 5.00 1.22 -11.70
CA LEU A 150 3.66 0.78 -12.06
C LEU A 150 3.15 1.45 -13.35
N ASP A 151 4.00 1.47 -14.38
CA ASP A 151 3.77 2.12 -15.68
C ASP A 151 3.57 3.65 -15.63
N GLU A 152 3.86 4.28 -14.48
CA GLU A 152 3.84 5.74 -14.30
C GLU A 152 5.28 6.28 -14.14
N THR A 153 5.59 7.37 -14.85
CA THR A 153 6.87 8.07 -14.67
C THR A 153 6.81 8.97 -13.45
N ASN A 154 7.64 8.68 -12.46
CA ASN A 154 7.76 9.43 -11.21
C ASN A 154 9.08 10.20 -11.22
N THR A 155 8.99 11.54 -11.20
CA THR A 155 10.15 12.43 -11.24
C THR A 155 10.37 13.08 -9.89
N LEU A 156 11.62 13.17 -9.42
CA LEU A 156 11.97 13.87 -8.18
C LEU A 156 11.59 15.35 -8.27
N LYS A 157 11.15 15.92 -7.14
CA LYS A 157 10.99 17.37 -7.02
C LYS A 157 12.32 18.08 -7.25
N THR A 158 12.24 19.21 -7.93
CA THR A 158 13.41 20.08 -8.14
C THR A 158 13.85 20.67 -6.81
N ASP A 159 15.08 20.38 -6.42
CA ASP A 159 15.73 20.91 -5.24
C ASP A 159 17.25 20.83 -5.48
N SER A 160 17.89 21.99 -5.57
CA SER A 160 19.33 22.11 -5.81
C SER A 160 20.18 21.97 -4.55
N SER A 161 19.54 22.03 -3.38
CA SER A 161 20.19 21.90 -2.06
C SER A 161 20.23 20.46 -1.56
N ARG A 162 19.42 19.57 -2.14
CA ARG A 162 19.35 18.16 -1.73
C ARG A 162 20.66 17.43 -1.96
N ARG A 163 20.98 16.53 -1.02
CA ARG A 163 21.98 15.50 -1.26
C ARG A 163 21.50 14.55 -2.36
N LYS A 164 22.44 14.07 -3.17
CA LYS A 164 22.19 13.13 -4.26
C LYS A 164 22.33 11.71 -3.72
N PHE A 165 21.43 10.81 -4.09
CA PHE A 165 21.42 9.44 -3.59
C PHE A 165 21.16 8.47 -4.74
N TYR A 166 21.76 7.29 -4.67
CA TYR A 166 21.34 6.20 -5.54
C TYR A 166 19.89 5.82 -5.19
N ARG A 167 19.05 5.64 -6.20
CA ARG A 167 17.63 5.30 -6.06
C ARG A 167 17.28 4.16 -6.98
N ARG A 168 16.36 3.31 -6.53
CA ARG A 168 15.83 2.20 -7.32
C ARG A 168 14.32 2.07 -7.12
N ALA A 169 13.63 1.84 -8.23
CA ALA A 169 12.24 1.44 -8.22
C ALA A 169 12.14 -0.08 -8.04
N TYR A 170 11.25 -0.51 -7.16
CA TYR A 170 10.87 -1.91 -6.96
C TYR A 170 9.36 -2.05 -7.10
N GLU A 171 8.95 -3.11 -7.77
CA GLU A 171 7.55 -3.45 -7.96
C GLU A 171 7.32 -4.88 -7.53
N SER A 172 6.18 -5.13 -6.89
CA SER A 172 5.75 -6.46 -6.47
C SER A 172 4.27 -6.63 -6.74
N THR A 173 3.87 -7.83 -7.15
CA THR A 173 2.47 -8.19 -7.35
C THR A 173 2.09 -9.28 -6.37
N VAL A 174 1.09 -9.01 -5.54
CA VAL A 174 0.57 -9.93 -4.52
C VAL A 174 -0.81 -10.42 -4.95
N LEU A 175 -1.01 -11.74 -4.97
CA LEU A 175 -2.31 -12.37 -5.23
C LEU A 175 -3.05 -12.59 -3.91
N LEU A 176 -4.30 -12.11 -3.83
CA LEU A 176 -5.19 -12.30 -2.69
C LEU A 176 -6.07 -13.52 -2.91
N ARG A 177 -5.64 -14.69 -2.41
CA ARG A 177 -6.35 -15.96 -2.63
C ARG A 177 -7.73 -16.01 -1.98
N ASN A 178 -7.93 -15.32 -0.87
CA ASN A 178 -9.19 -15.30 -0.11
C ASN A 178 -10.25 -14.35 -0.71
N ALA A 179 -9.93 -13.60 -1.76
CA ALA A 179 -10.82 -12.63 -2.37
C ALA A 179 -11.45 -13.11 -3.70
N ARG A 180 -11.21 -14.37 -4.09
CA ARG A 180 -11.89 -14.99 -5.23
C ARG A 180 -13.18 -15.64 -4.74
N VAL A 181 -14.31 -15.21 -5.29
CA VAL A 181 -15.54 -16.01 -5.24
C VAL A 181 -15.29 -17.25 -6.10
N MET A 182 -15.27 -18.44 -5.48
CA MET A 182 -15.28 -19.70 -6.22
C MET A 182 -16.71 -20.21 -6.33
N SER A 183 -17.17 -20.38 -7.57
CA SER A 183 -18.40 -21.03 -8.02
C SER A 183 -19.70 -20.21 -7.96
N VAL A 184 -20.16 -19.78 -9.15
CA VAL A 184 -21.59 -19.68 -9.45
C VAL A 184 -21.97 -21.03 -10.05
N VAL A 185 -22.66 -21.89 -9.29
CA VAL A 185 -23.35 -23.03 -9.88
C VAL A 185 -24.58 -22.45 -10.57
N GLU A 186 -24.55 -22.32 -11.89
CA GLU A 186 -25.77 -22.07 -12.66
C GLU A 186 -26.69 -23.29 -12.50
N THR A 187 -27.73 -23.17 -11.68
CA THR A 187 -28.85 -24.09 -11.72
C THR A 187 -29.62 -23.82 -13.00
N VAL A 188 -29.35 -24.59 -14.06
CA VAL A 188 -30.18 -24.62 -15.25
C VAL A 188 -31.52 -25.26 -14.85
N ILE A 189 -32.55 -24.44 -14.66
CA ILE A 189 -33.92 -24.92 -14.49
C ILE A 189 -34.40 -25.35 -15.88
N SER A 190 -34.37 -26.65 -16.18
CA SER A 190 -35.07 -27.19 -17.36
C SER A 190 -36.56 -27.20 -17.07
N SER A 191 -37.31 -26.29 -17.69
CA SER A 191 -38.77 -26.38 -17.75
C SER A 191 -39.16 -27.46 -18.77
N SER A 192 -39.77 -28.53 -18.28
CA SER A 192 -40.56 -29.51 -19.05
C SER A 192 -41.82 -28.90 -19.64
#